data_AF-A0A2N2VTT3-F1
#
_entry.id   AF-A0A2N2VTT3-F1
#
_cell.length_a   1.000
_cell.length_b   1.000
_cell.length_c   1.000
_cell.angle_alpha   90.00
_cell.angle_beta   90.00
_cell.angle_gamma   90.00
#
_symmetry.space_group_name_H-M   'P 1'
#
loop_
_entity.id
_entity.type
_entity.pdbx_description
1 polymer ?
#
loop_
_entity_poly.entity_id
_entity_poly.type
_entity_poly.pdbx_seq_one_letter_code
_entity_poly.pdbx_strand_id
1 'polypeptide(L)'
;MKKVFSLLVISIFSLSLFGQPINETAQIMLTLAKRSGNLPSLYTKYYKVKAWSVKQSKPIPAKYETWTLSDFQDAMDVSTKKPIDWGVNGDRYVVVNIVPDHNKRPYHVRDDLTGSENNLTFTLELYEFNGEFVKTISKWGYLLGSGYHGVVYVQQGVYPTFLSGVAVEKGGKLTYKVFNDAKTRLSELVEEYELRTALRNKKVDREDQIPLQLACTFPPRPVYDAEKTAILEKMKRESPFLQMKYYQKGVYDAGKRDFPKPNQRWNFWNMFIASDITNRCPVDWGPNGDRYLQFDPEFEDKRNYSALEDDLYSTGKRFLFALRLYENDGRFVKTISSYGNFFGFGEGSFVFMQDAKNEIASFFTKLPVEIDKPFSYKVDKRTVSKISELLLFKPVQ
;
A
#
# COMPACT_ATOMS: atom_id res chain seq x y z
N MET A 1 -4.26 -24.84 77.84
CA MET A 1 -3.67 -23.50 78.06
C MET A 1 -3.03 -23.03 76.77
N LYS A 2 -3.53 -21.91 76.21
CA LYS A 2 -2.92 -20.95 75.24
C LYS A 2 -1.91 -21.46 74.19
N LYS A 3 -2.23 -21.34 72.89
CA LYS A 3 -1.88 -20.17 72.03
C LYS A 3 -2.33 -20.41 70.58
N VAL A 4 -2.93 -19.36 70.02
CA VAL A 4 -3.32 -19.18 68.60
C VAL A 4 -2.06 -19.02 67.75
N PHE A 5 -2.00 -19.68 66.60
CA PHE A 5 -1.22 -19.21 65.45
C PHE A 5 -1.97 -19.55 64.15
N SER A 6 -2.53 -18.52 63.55
CA SER A 6 -3.06 -18.51 62.20
C SER A 6 -1.88 -18.67 61.22
N LEU A 7 -1.96 -19.64 60.30
CA LEU A 7 -1.07 -19.66 59.13
C LEU A 7 -1.92 -19.82 57.87
N LEU A 8 -2.01 -18.69 57.18
CA LEU A 8 -2.65 -18.46 55.91
C LEU A 8 -1.84 -19.20 54.83
N VAL A 9 -2.37 -20.28 54.24
CA VAL A 9 -1.77 -20.89 53.04
C VAL A 9 -2.28 -20.13 51.83
N ILE A 10 -1.46 -19.18 51.37
CA ILE A 10 -1.66 -18.43 50.13
C ILE A 10 -1.39 -19.36 48.95
N SER A 11 -2.46 -19.67 48.24
CA SER A 11 -2.57 -19.87 46.79
C SER A 11 -1.28 -19.69 45.97
N ILE A 12 -0.79 -20.80 45.40
CA ILE A 12 0.15 -20.83 44.27
C ILE A 12 -0.65 -20.43 43.02
N PHE A 13 -0.77 -19.12 42.79
CA PHE A 13 -1.13 -18.55 41.50
C PHE A 13 0.09 -17.78 40.98
N SER A 14 0.59 -18.20 39.83
CA SER A 14 1.23 -17.36 38.83
C SER A 14 2.15 -16.24 39.35
N LEU A 15 3.40 -16.60 39.69
CA LEU A 15 4.51 -15.67 39.52
C LEU A 15 4.77 -15.54 38.00
N SER A 16 3.99 -14.66 37.38
CA SER A 16 4.39 -13.98 36.15
C SER A 16 5.78 -13.41 36.37
N LEU A 17 6.74 -13.89 35.58
CA LEU A 17 8.07 -13.34 35.46
C LEU A 17 7.98 -11.82 35.31
N PHE A 18 8.42 -11.12 36.36
CA PHE A 18 8.62 -9.69 36.36
C PHE A 18 9.55 -9.30 35.20
N GLY A 19 9.23 -8.16 34.59
CA GLY A 19 9.73 -7.74 33.29
C GLY A 19 11.24 -7.66 33.19
N GLN A 20 11.76 -8.20 32.09
CA GLN A 20 13.04 -7.73 31.57
C GLN A 20 12.93 -6.22 31.31
N PRO A 21 13.98 -5.43 31.58
CA PRO A 21 13.99 -4.02 31.21
C PRO A 21 13.78 -3.95 29.70
N ILE A 22 12.63 -3.43 29.30
CA ILE A 22 12.35 -3.14 27.90
C ILE A 22 13.41 -2.15 27.44
N ASN A 23 14.26 -2.56 26.51
CA ASN A 23 15.24 -1.68 25.91
C ASN A 23 14.46 -0.56 25.17
N GLU A 24 14.32 0.59 25.83
CA GLU A 24 13.52 1.73 25.36
C GLU A 24 13.97 2.17 23.96
N THR A 25 15.29 2.20 23.72
CA THR A 25 15.89 2.46 22.41
C THR A 25 15.43 1.44 21.37
N ALA A 26 15.48 0.14 21.69
CA ALA A 26 15.03 -0.91 20.77
C ALA A 26 13.54 -0.80 20.42
N GLN A 27 12.69 -0.42 21.39
CA GLN A 27 11.26 -0.20 21.15
C GLN A 27 11.00 1.03 20.29
N ILE A 28 11.71 2.13 20.51
CA ILE A 28 11.59 3.33 19.68
C ILE A 28 12.03 3.01 18.24
N MET A 29 13.17 2.32 18.08
CA MET A 29 13.67 1.90 16.76
C MET A 29 12.67 1.00 16.04
N LEU A 30 12.16 -0.03 16.72
CA LEU A 30 11.15 -0.93 16.16
C LEU A 30 9.89 -0.15 15.77
N THR A 31 9.35 0.67 16.69
CA THR A 31 8.14 1.44 16.46
C THR A 31 8.29 2.40 15.29
N LEU A 32 9.44 3.07 15.17
CA LEU A 32 9.72 3.98 14.07
C LEU A 32 9.90 3.22 12.74
N ALA A 33 10.61 2.08 12.74
CA ALA A 33 10.72 1.23 11.56
C ALA A 33 9.36 0.71 11.07
N LYS A 34 8.42 0.45 11.99
CA LYS A 34 7.04 0.08 11.64
C LYS A 34 6.22 1.24 11.05
N ARG A 35 6.51 2.49 11.44
CA ARG A 35 5.70 3.67 11.13
C ARG A 35 6.31 4.60 10.08
N SER A 36 7.57 4.38 9.68
CA SER A 36 8.28 5.26 8.74
C SER A 36 7.64 5.28 7.35
N GLY A 37 7.06 4.15 6.93
CA GLY A 37 6.54 3.96 5.57
C GLY A 37 7.62 3.82 4.51
N ASN A 38 8.90 3.76 4.90
CA ASN A 38 10.04 3.74 3.96
C ASN A 38 10.17 2.42 3.18
N LEU A 39 9.51 1.36 3.66
CA LEU A 39 9.49 0.06 3.00
C LEU A 39 8.04 -0.32 2.66
N PRO A 40 7.57 -0.05 1.42
CA PRO A 40 6.18 -0.25 1.03
C PRO A 40 5.67 -1.69 1.17
N SER A 41 6.56 -2.68 1.18
CA SER A 41 6.17 -4.08 1.36
C SER A 41 5.83 -4.45 2.80
N LEU A 42 6.25 -3.65 3.78
CA LEU A 42 5.80 -3.84 5.16
C LEU A 42 4.31 -3.56 5.23
N TYR A 43 3.56 -4.46 5.86
CA TYR A 43 2.12 -4.29 6.10
C TYR A 43 1.22 -4.23 4.86
N THR A 44 1.76 -4.37 3.66
CA THR A 44 0.97 -4.60 2.45
C THR A 44 0.33 -5.98 2.49
N LYS A 45 -0.95 -6.05 2.14
CA LYS A 45 -1.71 -7.31 2.04
C LYS A 45 -1.38 -8.01 0.74
N TYR A 46 -0.83 -9.21 0.83
CA TYR A 46 -0.59 -10.07 -0.32
C TYR A 46 -1.49 -11.30 -0.26
N TYR A 47 -2.55 -11.29 -1.06
CA TYR A 47 -3.46 -12.42 -1.22
C TYR A 47 -2.84 -13.51 -2.10
N LYS A 48 -3.54 -14.65 -2.21
CA LYS A 48 -3.13 -15.83 -2.99
C LYS A 48 -2.58 -15.47 -4.38
N VAL A 49 -3.25 -14.59 -5.13
CA VAL A 49 -2.85 -14.21 -6.50
C VAL A 49 -1.59 -13.33 -6.57
N LYS A 50 -1.10 -12.85 -5.42
CA LYS A 50 0.07 -11.98 -5.29
C LYS A 50 1.23 -12.63 -4.55
N ALA A 51 1.08 -13.83 -4.01
CA ALA A 51 2.14 -14.53 -3.30
C ALA A 51 2.55 -15.80 -4.07
N TRP A 52 3.81 -15.86 -4.49
CA TRP A 52 4.32 -16.92 -5.35
C TRP A 52 5.62 -17.49 -4.82
N SER A 53 5.75 -18.81 -4.76
CA SER A 53 7.06 -19.44 -4.64
C SER A 53 7.77 -19.38 -6.00
N VAL A 54 9.05 -19.04 -6.02
CA VAL A 54 9.76 -18.70 -7.27
C VAL A 54 11.15 -19.31 -7.36
N LYS A 55 11.65 -19.47 -8.59
CA LYS A 55 13.07 -19.62 -8.86
C LYS A 55 13.68 -18.26 -9.15
N GLN A 56 14.85 -18.00 -8.58
CA GLN A 56 15.59 -16.77 -8.79
C GLN A 56 16.73 -17.05 -9.75
N SER A 57 16.96 -16.20 -10.75
CA SER A 57 18.10 -16.37 -11.67
C SER A 57 19.46 -16.30 -10.97
N LYS A 58 19.50 -15.69 -9.79
CA LYS A 58 20.57 -15.76 -8.81
C LYS A 58 20.02 -15.59 -7.38
N PRO A 59 20.67 -16.11 -6.34
CA PRO A 59 20.14 -16.06 -4.97
C PRO A 59 19.95 -14.65 -4.40
N ILE A 60 20.86 -13.72 -4.69
CA ILE A 60 20.83 -12.34 -4.19
C ILE A 60 21.25 -11.41 -5.33
N PRO A 61 20.33 -10.57 -5.86
CA PRO A 61 20.67 -9.61 -6.90
C PRO A 61 21.43 -8.39 -6.32
N ALA A 62 22.38 -7.86 -7.09
CA ALA A 62 22.98 -6.57 -6.78
C ALA A 62 22.05 -5.40 -7.17
N LYS A 63 22.32 -4.22 -6.60
CA LYS A 63 21.62 -2.99 -6.98
C LYS A 63 21.82 -2.70 -8.47
N TYR A 64 20.74 -2.31 -9.13
CA TYR A 64 20.60 -2.03 -10.56
C TYR A 64 20.84 -3.22 -11.49
N GLU A 65 20.89 -4.43 -10.94
CA GLU A 65 21.11 -5.62 -11.72
C GLU A 65 19.81 -6.14 -12.36
N THR A 66 19.93 -6.74 -13.55
CA THR A 66 18.80 -7.46 -14.14
C THR A 66 18.61 -8.77 -13.38
N TRP A 67 17.39 -9.00 -12.91
CA TRP A 67 17.02 -10.18 -12.15
C TRP A 67 15.77 -10.81 -12.74
N THR A 68 15.77 -12.14 -12.82
CA THR A 68 14.63 -12.90 -13.34
C THR A 68 14.08 -13.81 -12.27
N LEU A 69 12.78 -13.68 -12.02
CA LEU A 69 11.99 -14.63 -11.26
C LEU A 69 11.26 -15.52 -12.26
N SER A 70 11.27 -16.83 -12.06
CA SER A 70 10.62 -17.79 -12.95
C SER A 70 9.94 -18.90 -12.17
N ASP A 71 9.13 -19.68 -12.87
CA ASP A 71 8.45 -20.85 -12.31
C ASP A 71 7.58 -20.45 -11.12
N PHE A 72 6.68 -19.48 -11.33
CA PHE A 72 5.74 -19.02 -10.31
C PHE A 72 4.84 -20.18 -9.86
N GLN A 73 5.01 -20.64 -8.63
CA GLN A 73 4.22 -21.72 -8.02
C GLN A 73 3.43 -21.22 -6.81
N ASP A 74 2.48 -22.03 -6.34
CA ASP A 74 1.71 -21.74 -5.14
C ASP A 74 2.65 -21.46 -3.96
N ALA A 75 2.50 -20.31 -3.29
CA ALA A 75 3.40 -19.91 -2.23
C ALA A 75 3.42 -20.91 -1.07
N MET A 76 4.62 -21.24 -0.62
CA MET A 76 4.86 -22.22 0.43
C MET A 76 4.71 -21.60 1.82
N ASP A 77 4.13 -22.35 2.74
CA ASP A 77 4.22 -22.14 4.17
C ASP A 77 5.40 -22.94 4.72
N VAL A 78 6.52 -22.27 5.02
CA VAL A 78 7.74 -22.95 5.51
C VAL A 78 7.53 -23.63 6.87
N SER A 79 6.59 -23.18 7.70
CA SER A 79 6.32 -23.79 9.00
C SER A 79 5.77 -25.21 8.87
N THR A 80 5.07 -25.50 7.77
CA THR A 80 4.46 -26.80 7.49
C THR A 80 5.05 -27.51 6.27
N LYS A 81 5.91 -26.83 5.50
CA LYS A 81 6.47 -27.29 4.21
C LYS A 81 5.40 -27.68 3.18
N LYS A 82 4.23 -27.04 3.24
CA LYS A 82 3.10 -27.23 2.33
C LYS A 82 2.72 -25.88 1.70
N PRO A 83 1.88 -25.84 0.64
CA PRO A 83 1.29 -24.59 0.18
C PRO A 83 0.56 -23.87 1.32
N ILE A 84 0.57 -22.54 1.30
CA ILE A 84 -0.20 -21.72 2.26
C ILE A 84 -1.67 -22.10 2.16
N ASP A 85 -2.29 -22.33 3.32
CA ASP A 85 -3.74 -22.45 3.44
C ASP A 85 -4.37 -21.06 3.41
N TRP A 86 -4.87 -20.69 2.23
CA TRP A 86 -5.51 -19.40 1.99
C TRP A 86 -6.95 -19.29 2.52
N GLY A 87 -7.40 -20.27 3.32
CA GLY A 87 -8.75 -20.33 3.84
C GLY A 87 -9.74 -20.89 2.80
N VAL A 88 -10.96 -21.18 3.25
CA VAL A 88 -12.00 -21.83 2.43
C VAL A 88 -12.34 -21.01 1.18
N ASN A 89 -12.39 -19.69 1.31
CA ASN A 89 -12.69 -18.77 0.21
C ASN A 89 -11.44 -18.31 -0.55
N GLY A 90 -10.23 -18.69 -0.11
CA GLY A 90 -8.98 -18.21 -0.70
C GLY A 90 -8.68 -16.73 -0.47
N ASP A 91 -9.27 -16.12 0.55
CA ASP A 91 -9.28 -14.69 0.85
C ASP A 91 -8.37 -14.28 2.02
N ARG A 92 -7.66 -15.24 2.63
CA ARG A 92 -6.56 -14.92 3.54
C ARG A 92 -5.45 -14.18 2.81
N TYR A 93 -4.66 -13.44 3.57
CA TYR A 93 -3.52 -12.70 3.03
C TYR A 93 -2.31 -12.83 3.93
N VAL A 94 -1.13 -12.74 3.33
CA VAL A 94 0.13 -12.65 4.07
C VAL A 94 0.64 -11.22 4.15
N VAL A 95 1.35 -10.95 5.23
CA VAL A 95 1.99 -9.65 5.49
C VAL A 95 3.42 -9.87 5.94
N VAL A 96 4.32 -9.05 5.41
CA VAL A 96 5.67 -8.91 5.97
C VAL A 96 5.60 -7.95 7.16
N ASN A 97 6.06 -8.43 8.31
CA ASN A 97 6.18 -7.65 9.54
C ASN A 97 7.65 -7.60 9.97
N ILE A 98 7.99 -6.66 10.85
CA ILE A 98 9.34 -6.49 11.39
C ILE A 98 9.30 -6.65 12.92
N VAL A 99 10.28 -7.39 13.44
CA VAL A 99 10.39 -7.74 14.87
C VAL A 99 11.85 -7.67 15.32
N PRO A 100 12.13 -7.58 16.63
CA PRO A 100 13.50 -7.69 17.15
C PRO A 100 14.14 -9.04 16.77
N ASP A 101 15.42 -9.01 16.42
CA ASP A 101 16.23 -10.21 16.20
C ASP A 101 17.22 -10.43 17.33
N HIS A 102 16.92 -11.41 18.18
CA HIS A 102 17.77 -11.80 19.29
C HIS A 102 18.86 -12.83 18.89
N ASN A 103 18.81 -13.37 17.68
CA ASN A 103 19.65 -14.50 17.26
C ASN A 103 20.69 -14.12 16.19
N LYS A 104 20.81 -12.84 15.83
CA LYS A 104 21.75 -12.33 14.81
C LYS A 104 21.70 -13.16 13.52
N ARG A 105 20.49 -13.42 13.03
CA ARG A 105 20.21 -14.28 11.85
C ARG A 105 20.91 -13.74 10.60
N PRO A 106 21.18 -14.59 9.59
CA PRO A 106 21.68 -14.11 8.30
C PRO A 106 20.78 -13.01 7.73
N TYR A 107 21.39 -11.94 7.21
CA TYR A 107 20.69 -10.79 6.62
C TYR A 107 19.66 -10.11 7.55
N HIS A 108 19.88 -10.13 8.86
CA HIS A 108 19.14 -9.25 9.78
C HIS A 108 19.42 -7.77 9.45
N VAL A 109 18.48 -6.92 9.84
CA VAL A 109 18.61 -5.48 9.77
C VAL A 109 19.47 -5.03 10.94
N ARG A 110 20.66 -4.52 10.62
CA ARG A 110 21.63 -4.00 11.59
C ARG A 110 21.31 -2.56 11.94
N ASP A 111 21.48 -2.23 13.22
CA ASP A 111 21.49 -0.83 13.64
C ASP A 111 22.81 -0.15 13.24
N ASP A 112 22.78 0.53 12.11
CA ASP A 112 23.86 1.35 11.61
C ASP A 112 23.71 2.85 11.96
N LEU A 113 22.65 3.22 12.68
CA LEU A 113 22.35 4.63 13.01
C LEU A 113 22.74 5.01 14.44
N THR A 114 22.56 4.10 15.40
CA THR A 114 22.90 4.37 16.82
C THR A 114 24.12 3.60 17.29
N GLY A 115 24.56 2.60 16.53
CA GLY A 115 25.65 1.71 16.90
C GLY A 115 25.30 0.74 18.02
N SER A 116 24.01 0.54 18.32
CA SER A 116 23.55 -0.44 19.29
C SER A 116 23.55 -1.86 18.69
N GLU A 117 23.47 -2.89 19.54
CA GLU A 117 23.29 -4.28 19.07
C GLU A 117 21.82 -4.65 18.83
N ASN A 118 20.91 -3.67 18.78
CA ASN A 118 19.48 -3.90 18.57
C ASN A 118 19.17 -4.18 17.11
N ASN A 119 19.27 -5.46 16.73
CA ASN A 119 18.98 -5.91 15.38
C ASN A 119 17.49 -6.24 15.19
N LEU A 120 17.02 -6.18 13.95
CA LEU A 120 15.65 -6.54 13.57
C LEU A 120 15.65 -7.64 12.49
N THR A 121 14.56 -8.40 12.39
CA THR A 121 14.33 -9.36 11.30
C THR A 121 12.89 -9.27 10.81
N PHE A 122 12.63 -9.86 9.63
CA PHE A 122 11.32 -9.84 9.01
C PHE A 122 10.59 -11.17 9.21
N THR A 123 9.32 -11.10 9.62
CA THR A 123 8.40 -12.23 9.67
C THR A 123 7.46 -12.23 8.48
N LEU A 124 6.94 -13.41 8.12
CA LEU A 124 5.80 -13.54 7.21
C LEU A 124 4.64 -14.11 8.02
N GLU A 125 3.56 -13.36 8.10
CA GLU A 125 2.40 -13.64 8.94
C GLU A 125 1.15 -13.80 8.08
N LEU A 126 0.29 -14.74 8.43
CA LEU A 126 -0.96 -15.04 7.76
C LEU A 126 -2.13 -14.49 8.58
N TYR A 127 -3.06 -13.85 7.89
CA TYR A 127 -4.25 -13.24 8.49
C TYR A 127 -5.51 -13.69 7.74
N GLU A 128 -6.62 -13.76 8.47
CA GLU A 128 -7.96 -13.86 7.91
C GLU A 128 -8.34 -12.56 7.18
N PHE A 129 -9.32 -12.63 6.27
CA PHE A 129 -9.78 -11.47 5.49
C PHE A 129 -10.21 -10.29 6.39
N ASN A 130 -10.82 -10.57 7.55
CA ASN A 130 -11.26 -9.59 8.54
C ASN A 130 -10.09 -8.95 9.34
N GLY A 131 -8.85 -9.40 9.12
CA GLY A 131 -7.66 -8.93 9.82
C GLY A 131 -7.27 -9.70 11.09
N GLU A 132 -7.97 -10.78 11.42
CA GLU A 132 -7.59 -11.65 12.52
C GLU A 132 -6.29 -12.40 12.21
N PHE A 133 -5.37 -12.45 13.17
CA PHE A 133 -4.10 -13.16 13.01
C PHE A 133 -4.31 -14.67 13.05
N VAL A 134 -3.84 -15.38 12.02
CA VAL A 134 -3.91 -16.84 11.96
C VAL A 134 -2.65 -17.46 12.54
N LYS A 135 -1.48 -17.14 11.94
CA LYS A 135 -0.19 -17.66 12.37
C LYS A 135 1.00 -16.96 11.72
N THR A 136 2.18 -17.13 12.31
CA THR A 136 3.46 -16.79 11.67
C THR A 136 3.93 -17.95 10.77
N ILE A 137 3.91 -17.76 9.46
CA ILE A 137 4.43 -18.72 8.46
C ILE A 137 5.95 -18.81 8.57
N SER A 138 6.62 -17.66 8.62
CA SER A 138 8.08 -17.58 8.70
C SER A 138 8.49 -16.66 9.84
N LYS A 139 9.26 -17.21 10.79
CA LYS A 139 9.69 -16.51 12.02
C LYS A 139 10.86 -15.56 11.81
N TRP A 140 11.55 -15.67 10.68
CA TRP A 140 12.65 -14.80 10.29
C TRP A 140 12.91 -14.96 8.79
N GLY A 141 13.49 -13.95 8.18
CA GLY A 141 13.81 -13.92 6.77
C GLY A 141 14.37 -12.56 6.38
N TYR A 142 14.60 -12.38 5.09
CA TYR A 142 15.11 -11.13 4.55
C TYR A 142 14.44 -10.79 3.22
N LEU A 143 14.44 -9.49 2.92
CA LEU A 143 13.80 -8.93 1.74
C LEU A 143 14.84 -8.63 0.68
N LEU A 144 14.58 -9.08 -0.54
CA LEU A 144 15.39 -8.86 -1.72
C LEU A 144 14.59 -8.12 -2.79
N GLY A 145 15.27 -7.24 -3.52
CA GLY A 145 14.73 -6.68 -4.75
C GLY A 145 13.50 -5.81 -4.54
N SER A 146 13.35 -5.19 -3.36
CA SER A 146 12.13 -4.41 -3.04
C SER A 146 11.97 -3.26 -4.02
N GLY A 147 10.82 -3.19 -4.69
CA GLY A 147 10.53 -2.10 -5.61
C GLY A 147 9.13 -2.20 -6.18
N TYR A 148 8.92 -1.49 -7.27
CA TYR A 148 7.60 -1.37 -7.88
C TYR A 148 7.10 -2.64 -8.56
N HIS A 149 7.92 -3.69 -8.69
CA HIS A 149 7.44 -4.97 -9.20
C HIS A 149 6.96 -5.89 -8.07
N GLY A 150 7.34 -5.58 -6.82
CA GLY A 150 7.10 -6.40 -5.64
C GLY A 150 8.37 -6.54 -4.81
N VAL A 151 8.38 -7.54 -3.94
CA VAL A 151 9.54 -7.89 -3.12
C VAL A 151 9.66 -9.40 -3.03
N VAL A 152 10.89 -9.93 -2.97
CA VAL A 152 11.10 -11.33 -2.64
C VAL A 152 11.43 -11.43 -1.16
N TYR A 153 10.56 -12.09 -0.40
CA TYR A 153 10.83 -12.50 0.98
C TYR A 153 11.43 -13.91 0.98
N VAL A 154 12.65 -14.04 1.49
CA VAL A 154 13.30 -15.36 1.61
C VAL A 154 12.99 -15.94 2.98
N GLN A 155 12.03 -16.87 3.02
CA GLN A 155 11.57 -17.50 4.26
C GLN A 155 12.69 -18.34 4.86
N GLN A 156 13.03 -18.06 6.12
CA GLN A 156 14.07 -18.76 6.89
C GLN A 156 15.39 -18.94 6.11
N GLY A 157 15.71 -17.98 5.25
CA GLY A 157 16.94 -17.94 4.45
C GLY A 157 17.05 -18.97 3.33
N VAL A 158 16.00 -19.74 3.05
CA VAL A 158 16.05 -20.83 2.05
C VAL A 158 14.98 -20.67 0.96
N TYR A 159 13.76 -20.27 1.32
CA TYR A 159 12.61 -20.40 0.42
C TYR A 159 12.13 -19.04 -0.09
N PRO A 160 12.46 -18.65 -1.34
CA PRO A 160 12.03 -17.38 -1.90
C PRO A 160 10.53 -17.36 -2.19
N THR A 161 9.88 -16.32 -1.69
CA THR A 161 8.47 -16.02 -1.94
C THR A 161 8.37 -14.62 -2.51
N PHE A 162 7.97 -14.52 -3.77
CA PHE A 162 7.69 -13.27 -4.42
C PHE A 162 6.31 -12.76 -4.02
N LEU A 163 6.31 -11.61 -3.35
CA LEU A 163 5.14 -10.83 -3.00
C LEU A 163 4.98 -9.77 -4.09
N SER A 164 4.18 -10.12 -5.09
CA SER A 164 4.07 -9.39 -6.36
C SER A 164 3.26 -8.11 -6.20
N GLY A 165 3.80 -7.02 -6.72
CA GLY A 165 3.05 -5.78 -6.94
C GLY A 165 2.36 -5.72 -8.31
N VAL A 166 2.76 -6.59 -9.24
CA VAL A 166 2.24 -6.63 -10.62
C VAL A 166 1.35 -7.86 -10.83
N ALA A 167 0.79 -8.01 -12.03
CA ALA A 167 0.13 -9.25 -12.42
C ALA A 167 1.20 -10.24 -12.94
N VAL A 168 1.18 -11.46 -12.41
CA VAL A 168 1.99 -12.60 -12.88
C VAL A 168 1.11 -13.84 -12.96
N GLU A 169 1.56 -14.85 -13.69
CA GLU A 169 0.81 -16.08 -13.93
C GLU A 169 1.61 -17.32 -13.51
N LYS A 170 0.90 -18.39 -13.13
CA LYS A 170 1.53 -19.66 -12.71
C LYS A 170 2.44 -20.21 -13.81
N GLY A 171 3.64 -20.64 -13.44
CA GLY A 171 4.68 -21.12 -14.35
C GLY A 171 5.37 -20.03 -15.18
N GLY A 172 4.92 -18.78 -15.09
CA GLY A 172 5.47 -17.66 -15.85
C GLY A 172 6.86 -17.22 -15.39
N LYS A 173 7.31 -16.08 -15.95
CA LYS A 173 8.55 -15.41 -15.58
C LYS A 173 8.38 -13.88 -15.56
N LEU A 174 9.16 -13.22 -14.73
CA LEU A 174 9.27 -11.77 -14.65
C LEU A 174 10.75 -11.37 -14.63
N THR A 175 11.18 -10.58 -15.61
CA THR A 175 12.53 -10.01 -15.66
C THR A 175 12.45 -8.52 -15.43
N TYR A 176 13.17 -8.01 -14.42
CA TYR A 176 13.16 -6.60 -14.07
C TYR A 176 14.51 -6.15 -13.53
N LYS A 177 14.70 -4.83 -13.47
CA LYS A 177 15.89 -4.21 -12.88
C LYS A 177 15.67 -4.03 -11.38
N VAL A 178 16.59 -4.54 -10.57
CA VAL A 178 16.51 -4.44 -9.11
C VAL A 178 16.96 -3.05 -8.67
N PHE A 179 16.09 -2.26 -8.06
CA PHE A 179 16.45 -0.91 -7.59
C PHE A 179 16.99 -0.89 -6.16
N ASN A 180 16.52 -1.79 -5.32
CA ASN A 180 16.99 -1.99 -3.96
C ASN A 180 17.50 -3.42 -3.80
N ASP A 181 18.72 -3.56 -3.31
CA ASP A 181 19.32 -4.83 -2.91
C ASP A 181 18.73 -5.33 -1.58
N ALA A 182 19.47 -6.18 -0.86
CA ALA A 182 19.00 -6.77 0.38
C ALA A 182 18.85 -5.73 1.50
N LYS A 183 17.68 -5.67 2.13
CA LYS A 183 17.41 -4.78 3.26
C LYS A 183 18.09 -5.28 4.54
N THR A 184 19.24 -4.70 4.86
CA THR A 184 20.14 -5.16 5.94
C THR A 184 20.56 -4.05 6.89
N ARG A 185 20.16 -2.80 6.66
CA ARG A 185 20.50 -1.64 7.50
C ARG A 185 19.26 -0.90 7.98
N LEU A 186 19.29 -0.42 9.23
CA LEU A 186 18.19 0.35 9.80
C LEU A 186 17.98 1.68 9.05
N SER A 187 19.05 2.28 8.54
CA SER A 187 18.99 3.47 7.68
C SER A 187 18.18 3.27 6.40
N GLU A 188 17.93 2.02 5.97
CA GLU A 188 17.04 1.73 4.84
C GLU A 188 15.56 1.70 5.22
N LEU A 189 15.26 1.65 6.51
CA LEU A 189 13.91 1.59 7.06
C LEU A 189 13.51 2.89 7.76
N VAL A 190 14.46 3.68 8.23
CA VAL A 190 14.21 4.84 9.08
C VAL A 190 15.16 5.98 8.70
N GLU A 191 14.62 7.19 8.62
CA GLU A 191 15.42 8.41 8.42
C GLU A 191 16.19 8.75 9.71
N GLU A 192 17.49 9.04 9.59
CA GLU A 192 18.37 9.27 10.75
C GLU A 192 17.87 10.42 11.64
N TYR A 193 17.41 11.51 11.03
CA TYR A 193 16.88 12.67 11.76
C TYR A 193 15.65 12.32 12.61
N GLU A 194 14.76 11.48 12.07
CA GLU A 194 13.56 11.04 12.79
C GLU A 194 13.93 10.16 13.98
N LEU A 195 14.88 9.24 13.80
CA LEU A 195 15.36 8.39 14.88
C LEU A 195 16.02 9.21 15.98
N ARG A 196 16.93 10.13 15.63
CA ARG A 196 17.59 11.02 16.60
C ARG A 196 16.57 11.85 17.39
N THR A 197 15.53 12.35 16.72
CA THR A 197 14.46 13.13 17.36
C THR A 197 13.61 12.27 18.28
N ALA A 198 13.20 11.08 17.83
CA ALA A 198 12.40 10.15 18.62
C ALA A 198 13.13 9.64 19.86
N LEU A 199 14.44 9.37 19.75
CA LEU A 199 15.29 8.98 20.87
C LEU A 199 15.47 10.12 21.88
N ARG A 200 15.71 11.36 21.39
CA ARG A 200 15.82 12.54 22.26
C ARG A 200 14.53 12.80 23.05
N ASN A 201 13.40 12.66 22.39
CA ASN A 201 12.08 12.91 22.97
C ASN A 201 11.50 11.69 23.69
N LYS A 202 12.16 10.53 23.59
CA LYS A 202 11.70 9.22 24.09
C LYS A 202 10.28 8.85 23.60
N LYS A 203 9.93 9.30 22.39
CA LYS A 203 8.60 9.15 21.82
C LYS A 203 8.66 9.16 20.30
N VAL A 204 7.82 8.34 19.68
CA VAL A 204 7.61 8.38 18.22
C VAL A 204 6.41 9.29 17.94
N ASP A 205 6.67 10.48 17.39
CA ASP A 205 5.62 11.42 16.96
C ASP A 205 5.08 11.06 15.56
N ARG A 206 4.65 9.80 15.41
CA ARG A 206 3.89 9.32 14.26
C ARG A 206 2.64 8.61 14.76
N GLU A 207 1.54 8.78 14.04
CA GLU A 207 0.26 8.15 14.38
C GLU A 207 0.43 6.63 14.58
N ASP A 208 -0.33 6.07 15.53
CA ASP A 208 -0.32 4.64 15.89
C ASP A 208 -0.84 3.72 14.78
N GLN A 209 -1.12 4.25 13.58
CA GLN A 209 -1.56 3.50 12.43
C GLN A 209 -0.44 2.60 11.89
N ILE A 210 -0.23 1.45 12.53
CA ILE A 210 0.48 0.33 11.91
C ILE A 210 -0.50 -0.23 10.85
N PRO A 211 -0.19 -0.15 9.54
CA PRO A 211 -1.15 -0.35 8.45
C PRO A 211 -1.57 -1.81 8.22
N LEU A 212 -1.64 -2.63 9.27
CA LEU A 212 -2.26 -3.96 9.20
C LEU A 212 -3.80 -3.88 9.13
N GLN A 213 -4.38 -2.74 9.47
CA GLN A 213 -5.81 -2.56 9.48
C GLN A 213 -6.31 -1.98 8.15
N LEU A 214 -6.96 -2.86 7.38
CA LEU A 214 -8.09 -2.50 6.50
C LEU A 214 -9.28 -1.94 7.29
N ALA A 215 -9.12 -1.47 8.53
CA ALA A 215 -10.20 -0.84 9.27
C ALA A 215 -10.44 0.55 8.67
N CYS A 216 -11.32 0.61 7.67
CA CYS A 216 -12.47 1.51 7.63
C CYS A 216 -12.34 2.89 8.30
N THR A 217 -11.24 3.63 8.12
CA THR A 217 -11.11 4.97 8.69
C THR A 217 -10.63 5.98 7.65
N PHE A 218 -11.29 6.00 6.49
CA PHE A 218 -11.75 7.30 5.99
C PHE A 218 -13.21 7.44 6.39
N PRO A 219 -13.71 8.67 6.63
CA PRO A 219 -15.12 8.83 6.93
C PRO A 219 -15.95 8.08 5.88
N PRO A 220 -17.00 7.35 6.29
CA PRO A 220 -17.92 6.74 5.34
C PRO A 220 -18.33 7.80 4.32
N ARG A 221 -18.67 7.37 3.09
CA ARG A 221 -19.21 8.25 2.05
C ARG A 221 -20.06 9.35 2.71
N PRO A 222 -19.77 10.64 2.48
CA PRO A 222 -20.54 11.71 3.10
C PRO A 222 -22.03 11.45 2.86
N VAL A 223 -22.80 11.50 3.94
CA VAL A 223 -24.25 11.29 3.88
C VAL A 223 -24.89 12.65 3.64
N TYR A 224 -25.57 12.78 2.51
CA TYR A 224 -26.31 13.99 2.16
C TYR A 224 -27.82 13.78 2.36
N ASP A 225 -28.56 14.88 2.46
CA ASP A 225 -30.01 14.86 2.37
C ASP A 225 -30.50 14.26 1.03
N ALA A 226 -31.79 13.94 0.95
CA ALA A 226 -32.37 13.25 -0.21
C ALA A 226 -32.25 14.06 -1.50
N GLU A 227 -32.33 15.39 -1.43
CA GLU A 227 -32.26 16.27 -2.60
C GLU A 227 -30.84 16.29 -3.20
N LYS A 228 -29.84 16.50 -2.34
CA LYS A 228 -28.42 16.44 -2.71
C LYS A 228 -28.03 15.06 -3.21
N THR A 229 -28.46 14.00 -2.51
CA THR A 229 -28.22 12.62 -2.94
C THR A 229 -28.79 12.35 -4.33
N ALA A 230 -30.01 12.80 -4.62
CA ALA A 230 -30.64 12.63 -5.92
C ALA A 230 -29.85 13.32 -7.06
N ILE A 231 -29.26 14.49 -6.79
CA ILE A 231 -28.39 15.19 -7.76
C ILE A 231 -27.13 14.37 -8.03
N LEU A 232 -26.42 13.91 -7.00
CA LEU A 232 -25.17 13.15 -7.17
C LEU A 232 -25.42 11.80 -7.88
N GLU A 233 -26.51 11.11 -7.55
CA GLU A 233 -26.92 9.87 -8.24
C GLU A 233 -27.32 10.13 -9.69
N LYS A 234 -28.00 11.25 -9.98
CA LYS A 234 -28.29 11.68 -11.35
C LYS A 234 -27.00 11.92 -12.12
N MET A 235 -26.05 12.69 -11.55
CA MET A 235 -24.74 12.94 -12.16
C MET A 235 -24.00 11.64 -12.47
N LYS A 236 -23.96 10.71 -11.52
CA LYS A 236 -23.29 9.42 -11.69
C LYS A 236 -23.96 8.54 -12.74
N ARG A 237 -25.29 8.55 -12.81
CA ARG A 237 -26.06 7.78 -13.81
C ARG A 237 -25.87 8.32 -15.23
N GLU A 238 -25.77 9.63 -15.39
CA GLU A 238 -25.73 10.29 -16.71
C GLU A 238 -24.30 10.46 -17.25
N SER A 239 -23.27 10.35 -16.41
CA SER A 239 -21.88 10.54 -16.81
C SER A 239 -21.16 9.22 -17.15
N PRO A 240 -20.68 9.02 -18.40
CA PRO A 240 -19.82 7.89 -18.72
C PRO A 240 -18.50 7.89 -17.94
N PHE A 241 -17.98 9.06 -17.57
CA PHE A 241 -16.76 9.18 -16.77
C PHE A 241 -16.95 8.60 -15.36
N LEU A 242 -18.05 8.95 -14.68
CA LEU A 242 -18.33 8.50 -13.31
C LEU A 242 -18.78 7.03 -13.23
N GLN A 243 -19.26 6.47 -14.35
CA GLN A 243 -19.58 5.04 -14.44
C GLN A 243 -18.35 4.17 -14.71
N MET A 244 -17.22 4.77 -15.12
CA MET A 244 -16.01 4.02 -15.44
C MET A 244 -15.45 3.32 -14.20
N LYS A 245 -15.02 2.07 -14.39
CA LYS A 245 -14.32 1.25 -13.39
C LYS A 245 -12.87 1.11 -13.82
N TYR A 246 -11.95 1.54 -12.96
CA TYR A 246 -10.51 1.49 -13.22
C TYR A 246 -9.88 0.38 -12.39
N TYR A 247 -9.52 -0.73 -13.03
CA TYR A 247 -8.90 -1.88 -12.37
C TYR A 247 -7.38 -1.71 -12.30
N GLN A 248 -6.70 -2.61 -11.58
CA GLN A 248 -5.24 -2.61 -11.42
C GLN A 248 -4.48 -2.39 -12.75
N LYS A 249 -4.96 -3.01 -13.85
CA LYS A 249 -4.45 -2.74 -15.19
C LYS A 249 -5.05 -1.43 -15.70
N GLY A 250 -4.23 -0.40 -15.85
CA GLY A 250 -4.64 0.92 -16.33
C GLY A 250 -4.61 2.03 -15.28
N VAL A 251 -4.17 1.73 -14.05
CA VAL A 251 -3.93 2.75 -13.01
C VAL A 251 -2.50 2.64 -12.50
N TYR A 252 -1.79 3.76 -12.53
CA TYR A 252 -0.39 3.88 -12.17
C TYR A 252 -0.16 5.17 -11.39
N ASP A 253 0.92 5.28 -10.65
CA ASP A 253 1.42 6.59 -10.24
C ASP A 253 2.51 7.04 -11.21
N ALA A 254 2.55 8.34 -11.52
CA ALA A 254 3.43 8.90 -12.52
C ALA A 254 4.44 9.87 -11.90
N GLY A 255 5.72 9.58 -12.11
CA GLY A 255 6.78 10.54 -11.87
C GLY A 255 6.73 11.64 -12.92
N LYS A 256 6.29 12.85 -12.54
CA LYS A 256 6.31 14.04 -13.41
C LYS A 256 7.34 15.08 -12.94
N ARG A 257 7.83 15.90 -13.88
CA ARG A 257 8.65 17.09 -13.58
C ARG A 257 7.95 18.40 -13.93
N ASP A 258 6.99 18.34 -14.83
CA ASP A 258 6.26 19.49 -15.36
C ASP A 258 4.76 19.20 -15.45
N PHE A 259 3.99 20.25 -15.73
CA PHE A 259 2.56 20.16 -16.03
C PHE A 259 2.34 20.03 -17.53
N PRO A 260 1.22 19.41 -17.95
CA PRO A 260 0.99 19.18 -19.37
C PRO A 260 0.75 20.49 -20.11
N LYS A 261 1.12 20.50 -21.39
CA LYS A 261 0.78 21.56 -22.34
C LYS A 261 -0.18 20.99 -23.39
N PRO A 262 -1.27 21.69 -23.74
CA PRO A 262 -2.18 21.24 -24.78
C PRO A 262 -1.46 21.04 -26.11
N ASN A 263 -1.88 20.02 -26.86
CA ASN A 263 -1.33 19.60 -28.15
C ASN A 263 0.16 19.24 -28.12
N GLN A 264 0.71 18.89 -26.96
CA GLN A 264 2.09 18.44 -26.80
C GLN A 264 2.13 17.07 -26.11
N ARG A 265 3.25 16.36 -26.27
CA ARG A 265 3.52 15.16 -25.47
C ARG A 265 3.87 15.55 -24.04
N TRP A 266 3.15 14.99 -23.08
CA TRP A 266 3.53 15.10 -21.67
C TRP A 266 4.36 13.89 -21.28
N ASN A 267 5.52 14.13 -20.67
CA ASN A 267 6.52 13.11 -20.39
C ASN A 267 6.60 12.82 -18.90
N PHE A 268 6.46 11.56 -18.53
CA PHE A 268 6.73 11.05 -17.20
C PHE A 268 8.12 10.44 -17.17
N TRP A 269 8.92 10.82 -16.17
CA TRP A 269 10.27 10.29 -16.02
C TRP A 269 10.24 8.85 -15.53
N ASN A 270 9.16 8.42 -14.86
CA ASN A 270 8.95 7.04 -14.50
C ASN A 270 7.47 6.73 -14.20
N MET A 271 7.09 5.44 -14.31
CA MET A 271 5.77 4.93 -13.96
C MET A 271 5.86 3.93 -12.82
N PHE A 272 4.89 3.99 -11.90
CA PHE A 272 4.89 3.26 -10.63
C PHE A 272 3.55 2.55 -10.42
N ILE A 273 3.52 1.57 -9.52
CA ILE A 273 2.25 1.00 -9.05
C ILE A 273 1.43 2.11 -8.38
N ALA A 274 0.13 2.12 -8.64
CA ALA A 274 -0.81 3.00 -7.96
C ALA A 274 -0.75 2.82 -6.43
N SER A 275 -0.56 3.92 -5.72
CA SER A 275 -0.50 3.95 -4.27
C SER A 275 -1.72 4.60 -3.65
N ASP A 276 -1.98 4.20 -2.42
CA ASP A 276 -2.93 4.81 -1.52
C ASP A 276 -2.22 5.94 -0.76
N ILE A 277 -2.64 7.19 -0.98
CA ILE A 277 -1.98 8.37 -0.41
C ILE A 277 -1.97 8.38 1.11
N THR A 278 -2.90 7.67 1.75
CA THR A 278 -3.09 7.68 3.20
C THR A 278 -1.93 7.04 3.94
N ASN A 279 -1.37 5.98 3.37
CA ASN A 279 -0.28 5.19 3.96
C ASN A 279 0.90 5.00 3.01
N ARG A 280 0.85 5.57 1.81
CA ARG A 280 1.83 5.44 0.72
C ARG A 280 2.13 3.98 0.33
N CYS A 281 1.21 3.07 0.64
CA CYS A 281 1.32 1.67 0.26
C CYS A 281 0.61 1.44 -1.09
N PRO A 282 0.93 0.35 -1.81
CA PRO A 282 0.17 -0.05 -2.99
C PRO A 282 -1.33 -0.17 -2.68
N VAL A 283 -2.17 0.18 -3.66
CA VAL A 283 -3.63 -0.04 -3.54
C VAL A 283 -3.92 -1.53 -3.33
N ASP A 284 -4.75 -1.85 -2.33
CA ASP A 284 -5.23 -3.20 -2.09
C ASP A 284 -6.33 -3.57 -3.09
N TRP A 285 -5.95 -4.25 -4.17
CA TRP A 285 -6.86 -4.72 -5.23
C TRP A 285 -7.71 -5.94 -4.85
N GLY A 286 -7.65 -6.41 -3.61
CA GLY A 286 -8.46 -7.51 -3.07
C GLY A 286 -7.95 -8.91 -3.44
N PRO A 287 -8.60 -9.97 -2.93
CA PRO A 287 -8.17 -11.37 -3.09
C PRO A 287 -7.96 -11.82 -4.53
N ASN A 288 -8.83 -11.37 -5.43
CA ASN A 288 -8.78 -11.74 -6.85
C ASN A 288 -8.15 -10.66 -7.74
N GLY A 289 -7.71 -9.53 -7.16
CA GLY A 289 -7.24 -8.37 -7.93
C GLY A 289 -8.34 -7.69 -8.75
N ASP A 290 -9.61 -7.88 -8.36
CA ASP A 290 -10.82 -7.46 -9.09
C ASP A 290 -11.54 -6.28 -8.44
N ARG A 291 -10.98 -5.70 -7.37
CA ARG A 291 -11.40 -4.37 -6.92
C ARG A 291 -11.12 -3.34 -7.99
N TYR A 292 -11.89 -2.26 -7.96
CA TYR A 292 -11.72 -1.15 -8.91
C TYR A 292 -11.79 0.19 -8.21
N LEU A 293 -11.08 1.16 -8.79
CA LEU A 293 -11.22 2.56 -8.47
C LEU A 293 -12.32 3.19 -9.31
N GLN A 294 -13.06 4.11 -8.71
CA GLN A 294 -14.08 4.90 -9.39
C GLN A 294 -14.15 6.29 -8.77
N PHE A 295 -14.45 7.29 -9.60
CA PHE A 295 -14.69 8.66 -9.15
C PHE A 295 -16.16 8.84 -8.77
N ASP A 296 -16.39 9.41 -7.58
CA ASP A 296 -17.72 9.79 -7.14
C ASP A 296 -17.78 11.31 -6.92
N PRO A 297 -18.87 11.97 -7.35
CA PRO A 297 -19.05 13.39 -7.13
C PRO A 297 -19.45 13.66 -5.66
N GLU A 298 -18.97 14.77 -5.12
CA GLU A 298 -19.30 15.29 -3.79
C GLU A 298 -19.55 16.79 -3.87
N PHE A 299 -20.39 17.32 -2.98
CA PHE A 299 -20.56 18.77 -2.86
C PHE A 299 -19.32 19.42 -2.24
N GLU A 300 -18.96 20.61 -2.73
CA GLU A 300 -17.97 21.45 -2.06
C GLU A 300 -18.57 22.04 -0.76
N ASP A 301 -18.21 21.48 0.39
CA ASP A 301 -18.64 22.01 1.70
C ASP A 301 -17.85 23.26 2.13
N LYS A 302 -16.56 23.32 1.78
CA LYS A 302 -15.65 24.45 2.03
C LYS A 302 -14.90 24.77 0.76
N ARG A 303 -14.58 26.06 0.56
CA ARG A 303 -13.85 26.53 -0.62
C ARG A 303 -12.56 25.72 -0.83
N ASN A 304 -12.51 25.05 -1.95
CA ASN A 304 -11.46 24.15 -2.40
C ASN A 304 -11.10 24.52 -3.85
N TYR A 305 -9.80 24.68 -4.09
CA TYR A 305 -9.27 25.04 -5.40
C TYR A 305 -9.42 23.93 -6.44
N SER A 306 -9.74 22.71 -6.00
CA SER A 306 -9.96 21.54 -6.85
C SER A 306 -11.42 21.33 -7.25
N ALA A 307 -12.36 22.08 -6.67
CA ALA A 307 -13.76 21.92 -7.02
C ALA A 307 -14.05 22.47 -8.42
N LEU A 308 -14.82 21.69 -9.20
CA LEU A 308 -15.27 22.08 -10.53
C LEU A 308 -16.58 22.84 -10.44
N GLU A 309 -16.72 23.87 -11.27
CA GLU A 309 -17.95 24.66 -11.38
C GLU A 309 -19.07 23.83 -12.02
N ASP A 310 -20.29 23.97 -11.48
CA ASP A 310 -21.48 23.42 -12.10
C ASP A 310 -21.98 24.29 -13.26
N ASP A 311 -21.74 23.81 -14.47
CA ASP A 311 -22.26 24.39 -15.71
C ASP A 311 -23.24 23.46 -16.44
N LEU A 312 -23.63 22.33 -15.83
CA LEU A 312 -24.43 21.29 -16.49
C LEU A 312 -25.79 21.05 -15.83
N TYR A 313 -25.87 21.18 -14.50
CA TYR A 313 -27.10 20.94 -13.72
C TYR A 313 -27.67 22.22 -13.09
N SER A 314 -26.98 23.35 -13.26
CA SER A 314 -27.44 24.68 -12.81
C SER A 314 -27.78 24.76 -11.30
N THR A 315 -27.09 23.98 -10.48
CA THR A 315 -27.26 23.98 -9.01
C THR A 315 -26.69 25.22 -8.34
N GLY A 316 -25.86 25.99 -9.04
CA GLY A 316 -25.10 27.11 -8.49
C GLY A 316 -24.05 26.68 -7.45
N LYS A 317 -23.70 25.39 -7.40
CA LYS A 317 -22.70 24.80 -6.51
C LYS A 317 -21.44 24.42 -7.28
N ARG A 318 -20.44 23.97 -6.54
CA ARG A 318 -19.20 23.39 -7.06
C ARG A 318 -19.07 21.97 -6.53
N PHE A 319 -18.40 21.12 -7.31
CA PHE A 319 -18.29 19.70 -7.03
C PHE A 319 -16.84 19.26 -6.88
N LEU A 320 -16.59 18.42 -5.89
CA LEU A 320 -15.36 17.66 -5.73
C LEU A 320 -15.56 16.25 -6.29
N PHE A 321 -14.46 15.56 -6.60
CA PHE A 321 -14.49 14.20 -7.12
C PHE A 321 -13.55 13.34 -6.28
N ALA A 322 -14.13 12.47 -5.46
CA ALA A 322 -13.40 11.55 -4.62
C ALA A 322 -13.03 10.29 -5.42
N LEU A 323 -11.79 9.84 -5.30
CA LEU A 323 -11.32 8.58 -5.82
C LEU A 323 -11.53 7.49 -4.76
N ARG A 324 -12.37 6.51 -5.07
CA ARG A 324 -12.79 5.49 -4.11
C ARG A 324 -12.55 4.08 -4.65
N LEU A 325 -12.25 3.16 -3.74
CA LEU A 325 -12.04 1.75 -4.00
C LEU A 325 -13.30 0.95 -3.68
N TYR A 326 -13.66 0.06 -4.59
CA TYR A 326 -14.84 -0.81 -4.51
C TYR A 326 -14.46 -2.26 -4.68
N GLU A 327 -15.23 -3.14 -4.04
CA GLU A 327 -15.29 -4.56 -4.40
C GLU A 327 -15.89 -4.72 -5.80
N ASN A 328 -15.66 -5.87 -6.42
CA ASN A 328 -16.16 -6.17 -7.77
C ASN A 328 -17.70 -6.06 -7.89
N ASP A 329 -18.43 -6.40 -6.81
CA ASP A 329 -19.89 -6.29 -6.70
C ASP A 329 -20.40 -4.84 -6.50
N GLY A 330 -19.50 -3.86 -6.36
CA GLY A 330 -19.82 -2.45 -6.16
C GLY A 330 -19.95 -2.01 -4.71
N ARG A 331 -19.72 -2.90 -3.73
CA ARG A 331 -19.64 -2.52 -2.31
C ARG A 331 -18.43 -1.61 -2.07
N PHE A 332 -18.65 -0.52 -1.35
CA PHE A 332 -17.59 0.43 -0.98
C PHE A 332 -16.58 -0.22 -0.04
N VAL A 333 -15.28 -0.02 -0.33
CA VAL A 333 -14.16 -0.48 0.52
C VAL A 333 -13.59 0.70 1.30
N LYS A 334 -13.06 1.71 0.60
CA LYS A 334 -12.50 2.92 1.19
C LYS A 334 -12.37 4.07 0.21
N THR A 335 -12.19 5.28 0.74
CA THR A 335 -11.73 6.45 -0.03
C THR A 335 -10.22 6.41 -0.14
N ILE A 336 -9.69 6.50 -1.36
CA ILE A 336 -8.25 6.62 -1.63
C ILE A 336 -7.84 8.09 -1.55
N SER A 337 -8.61 8.98 -2.19
CA SER A 337 -8.39 10.43 -2.10
C SER A 337 -9.74 11.14 -2.12
N SER A 338 -9.94 12.09 -1.21
CA SER A 338 -11.23 12.77 -1.05
C SER A 338 -11.48 13.80 -2.15
N TYR A 339 -10.42 14.33 -2.77
CA TYR A 339 -10.52 15.28 -3.87
C TYR A 339 -9.19 15.36 -4.62
N GLY A 340 -9.18 15.98 -5.80
CA GLY A 340 -7.94 16.23 -6.52
C GLY A 340 -8.17 17.01 -7.80
N ASN A 341 -7.06 17.30 -8.49
CA ASN A 341 -7.10 18.03 -9.76
C ASN A 341 -6.86 17.09 -10.93
N PHE A 342 -7.66 17.24 -11.98
CA PHE A 342 -7.48 16.48 -13.21
C PHE A 342 -6.60 17.24 -14.20
N PHE A 343 -5.66 16.55 -14.83
CA PHE A 343 -4.75 17.10 -15.81
C PHE A 343 -4.55 16.17 -16.99
N GLY A 344 -4.15 16.75 -18.12
CA GLY A 344 -3.56 16.02 -19.24
C GLY A 344 -4.54 15.08 -19.94
N PHE A 345 -5.77 15.49 -20.21
CA PHE A 345 -6.67 14.62 -20.97
C PHE A 345 -6.17 14.48 -22.42
N GLY A 346 -6.00 13.23 -22.87
CA GLY A 346 -5.61 12.92 -24.26
C GLY A 346 -5.31 11.44 -24.46
N GLU A 347 -5.52 10.93 -25.68
CA GLU A 347 -5.28 9.50 -26.03
C GLU A 347 -5.93 8.51 -25.04
N GLY A 348 -7.13 8.84 -24.56
CA GLY A 348 -7.86 8.01 -23.58
C GLY A 348 -7.24 7.97 -22.18
N SER A 349 -6.33 8.90 -21.89
CA SER A 349 -5.55 8.97 -20.65
C SER A 349 -5.76 10.30 -19.94
N PHE A 350 -5.56 10.30 -18.63
CA PHE A 350 -5.54 11.51 -17.80
C PHE A 350 -4.78 11.26 -16.50
N VAL A 351 -4.37 12.35 -15.84
CA VAL A 351 -3.76 12.32 -14.51
C VAL A 351 -4.69 12.95 -13.49
N PHE A 352 -4.82 12.33 -12.33
CA PHE A 352 -5.48 12.86 -11.14
C PHE A 352 -4.44 13.10 -10.05
N MET A 353 -4.29 14.37 -9.64
CA MET A 353 -3.41 14.77 -8.56
C MET A 353 -4.15 14.63 -7.22
N GLN A 354 -3.84 13.57 -6.49
CA GLN A 354 -4.53 13.23 -5.24
C GLN A 354 -4.31 14.30 -4.15
N ASP A 355 -5.39 14.65 -3.45
CA ASP A 355 -5.48 15.64 -2.36
C ASP A 355 -4.87 17.02 -2.67
N ALA A 356 -4.67 17.33 -3.95
CA ALA A 356 -3.99 18.53 -4.46
C ALA A 356 -2.58 18.77 -3.88
N LYS A 357 -1.94 17.76 -3.28
CA LYS A 357 -0.62 17.90 -2.63
C LYS A 357 0.56 17.92 -3.61
N ASN A 358 0.33 17.81 -4.91
CA ASN A 358 1.36 17.66 -5.95
C ASN A 358 2.33 16.46 -5.79
N GLU A 359 2.15 15.64 -4.74
CA GLU A 359 3.04 14.52 -4.38
C GLU A 359 2.72 13.25 -5.17
N ILE A 360 1.43 12.89 -5.30
CA ILE A 360 0.99 11.66 -5.95
C ILE A 360 0.13 12.00 -7.17
N ALA A 361 0.64 11.62 -8.34
CA ALA A 361 0.01 11.83 -9.63
C ALA A 361 -0.50 10.49 -10.17
N SER A 362 -1.75 10.15 -9.88
CA SER A 362 -2.33 8.89 -10.36
C SER A 362 -2.75 9.03 -11.81
N PHE A 363 -2.12 8.25 -12.66
CA PHE A 363 -2.32 8.18 -14.08
C PHE A 363 -3.29 7.05 -14.44
N PHE A 364 -4.33 7.41 -15.19
CA PHE A 364 -5.36 6.52 -15.68
C PHE A 364 -5.21 6.41 -17.19
N THR A 365 -5.06 5.20 -17.71
CA THR A 365 -4.81 4.98 -19.13
C THR A 365 -5.23 3.59 -19.61
N LYS A 366 -5.36 3.45 -20.92
CA LYS A 366 -5.42 2.16 -21.61
C LYS A 366 -4.20 1.87 -22.47
N LEU A 367 -3.29 2.82 -22.55
CA LEU A 367 -2.04 2.65 -23.27
C LEU A 367 -1.17 1.63 -22.51
N PRO A 368 -0.38 0.83 -23.22
CA PRO A 368 0.53 -0.11 -22.58
C PRO A 368 1.58 0.65 -21.78
N VAL A 369 1.53 0.50 -20.46
CA VAL A 369 2.48 1.11 -19.52
C VAL A 369 3.35 0.01 -18.90
N GLU A 370 4.65 0.27 -18.91
CA GLU A 370 5.62 -0.53 -18.18
C GLU A 370 6.04 0.19 -16.90
N ILE A 371 6.02 -0.53 -15.78
CA ILE A 371 6.53 -0.05 -14.50
C ILE A 371 8.04 0.16 -14.60
N ASP A 372 8.56 1.18 -13.92
CA ASP A 372 9.99 1.54 -13.93
C ASP A 372 10.55 2.00 -15.29
N LYS A 373 9.67 2.43 -16.19
CA LYS A 373 10.05 3.07 -17.44
C LYS A 373 9.43 4.46 -17.62
N PRO A 374 10.11 5.37 -18.33
CA PRO A 374 9.50 6.61 -18.80
C PRO A 374 8.28 6.32 -19.67
N PHE A 375 7.31 7.22 -19.64
CA PHE A 375 6.11 7.13 -20.45
C PHE A 375 5.73 8.50 -20.99
N SER A 376 5.10 8.55 -22.16
CA SER A 376 4.61 9.81 -22.73
C SER A 376 3.41 9.58 -23.62
N TYR A 377 2.49 10.53 -23.62
CA TYR A 377 1.29 10.52 -24.45
C TYR A 377 0.94 11.94 -24.89
N LYS A 378 0.19 12.06 -25.97
CA LYS A 378 -0.27 13.37 -26.47
C LYS A 378 -1.41 13.87 -25.60
N VAL A 379 -1.27 15.10 -25.11
CA VAL A 379 -2.32 15.79 -24.36
C VAL A 379 -3.13 16.68 -25.29
N ASP A 380 -4.45 16.55 -25.26
CA ASP A 380 -5.36 17.43 -25.98
C ASP A 380 -5.81 18.59 -25.08
N LYS A 381 -6.09 18.31 -23.80
CA LYS A 381 -6.53 19.31 -22.82
C LYS A 381 -5.70 19.27 -21.54
N ARG A 382 -5.21 20.42 -21.11
CA ARG A 382 -4.34 20.55 -19.94
C ARG A 382 -5.03 20.20 -18.62
N THR A 383 -6.23 20.71 -18.39
CA THR A 383 -6.97 20.60 -17.11
C THR A 383 -8.45 20.85 -17.36
N VAL A 384 -9.29 20.61 -16.37
CA VAL A 384 -10.72 20.94 -16.36
C VAL A 384 -11.05 21.86 -15.20
N SER A 385 -11.98 22.79 -15.42
CA SER A 385 -12.49 23.70 -14.38
C SER A 385 -14.01 23.61 -14.20
N LYS A 386 -14.70 22.94 -15.12
CA LYS A 386 -16.16 22.79 -15.12
C LYS A 386 -16.55 21.32 -15.20
N ILE A 387 -17.69 20.95 -14.62
CA ILE A 387 -18.11 19.55 -14.61
C ILE A 387 -18.46 19.04 -16.01
N SER A 388 -18.99 19.86 -16.92
CA SER A 388 -19.30 19.41 -18.29
C SER A 388 -18.07 18.87 -19.02
N GLU A 389 -16.90 19.45 -18.74
CA GLU A 389 -15.62 19.09 -19.35
C GLU A 389 -15.10 17.73 -18.89
N LEU A 390 -15.46 17.33 -17.67
CA LEU A 390 -15.10 16.05 -17.07
C LEU A 390 -16.17 14.98 -17.36
N LEU A 391 -17.42 15.31 -17.07
CA LEU A 391 -18.53 14.34 -17.08
C LEU A 391 -18.89 13.86 -18.48
N LEU A 392 -18.63 14.68 -19.51
CA LEU A 392 -18.84 14.33 -20.91
C LEU A 392 -17.60 13.68 -21.55
N PHE A 393 -16.45 13.67 -20.85
CA PHE A 393 -15.28 12.93 -21.31
C PHE A 393 -15.64 11.45 -21.37
N LYS A 394 -15.37 10.82 -22.51
CA LYS A 394 -15.52 9.38 -22.70
C LYS A 394 -14.12 8.77 -22.58
N PRO A 395 -13.74 8.21 -21.41
CA PRO A 395 -12.53 7.41 -21.36
C PRO A 395 -12.72 6.27 -22.37
N VAL A 396 -11.66 5.95 -23.13
CA VAL A 396 -11.71 4.85 -24.10
C VAL A 396 -12.23 3.60 -23.36
N GLN A 397 -13.22 2.89 -23.92
CA GLN A 397 -13.87 1.71 -23.31
C GLN A 397 -13.14 0.40 -23.55
#